data_AF-A0A2W4VHH5-F1
#
_entry.id   AF-A0A2W4VHH5-F1
#
_cell.length_a   1.000
_cell.length_b   1.000
_cell.length_c   1.000
_cell.angle_alpha   90.00
_cell.angle_beta   90.00
_cell.angle_gamma   90.00
#
_symmetry.space_group_name_H-M   'P 1'
#
loop_
_entity.id
_entity.type
_entity.pdbx_description
1 polymer ?
#
loop_
_entity_poly.entity_id
_entity_poly.type
_entity_poly.pdbx_seq_one_letter_code
_entity_poly.pdbx_strand_id
1 'polypeptide(L)'
;MAKSKKQPDQKLEGDALVKETCRRIRAAKGLWDAHRNAACRGERDRALELYNQLTKDQKDKIPQQLRIWLRYRSEKYFGAHQTPPGSSHRSGKNRAVKKR
;
A
#
# COMPACT_ATOMS: atom_id res chain seq x y z
N MET A 1 -25.82 5.92 -14.47
CA MET A 1 -24.71 5.58 -13.55
C MET A 1 -23.48 5.22 -14.39
N ALA A 2 -22.65 6.21 -14.76
CA ALA A 2 -21.52 5.98 -15.66
C ALA A 2 -20.40 5.17 -14.96
N LYS A 3 -20.14 3.95 -15.44
CA LYS A 3 -19.00 3.13 -15.02
C LYS A 3 -17.76 3.63 -15.76
N SER A 4 -16.88 4.36 -15.08
CA SER A 4 -15.61 4.82 -15.66
C SER A 4 -14.72 3.61 -16.02
N LYS A 5 -14.43 3.47 -17.31
CA LYS A 5 -13.49 2.50 -17.89
C LYS A 5 -12.10 2.68 -17.26
N LYS A 6 -11.53 1.61 -16.73
CA LYS A 6 -10.11 1.53 -16.35
C LYS A 6 -9.28 1.64 -17.62
N GLN A 7 -8.65 2.80 -17.84
CA GLN A 7 -7.61 2.93 -18.85
C GLN A 7 -6.28 2.39 -18.28
N PRO A 8 -5.53 1.60 -19.05
CA PRO A 8 -4.26 1.02 -18.62
C PRO A 8 -3.11 2.04 -18.70
N ASP A 9 -2.17 1.91 -17.76
CA ASP A 9 -0.75 2.28 -17.83
C ASP A 9 -0.34 3.63 -18.48
N GLN A 10 -1.17 4.67 -18.43
CA GLN A 10 -0.66 6.01 -18.70
C GLN A 10 0.23 6.44 -17.54
N LYS A 11 1.47 6.79 -17.87
CA LYS A 11 2.43 7.41 -16.96
C LYS A 11 1.72 8.63 -16.35
N LEU A 12 1.33 8.52 -15.08
CA LEU A 12 0.59 9.56 -14.40
C LEU A 12 1.54 10.73 -14.17
N GLU A 13 1.26 11.87 -14.79
CA GLU A 13 2.11 13.05 -14.69
C GLU A 13 1.39 14.22 -14.00
N GLY A 14 2.18 15.07 -13.35
CA GLY A 14 1.69 16.31 -12.76
C GLY A 14 0.56 16.10 -11.74
N ASP A 15 -0.57 16.75 -11.99
CA ASP A 15 -1.75 16.72 -11.12
C ASP A 15 -2.42 15.34 -11.05
N ALA A 16 -2.31 14.53 -12.11
CA ALA A 16 -2.85 13.18 -12.13
C ALA A 16 -2.10 12.28 -11.13
N LEU A 17 -0.78 12.45 -11.01
CA LEU A 17 0.05 11.73 -10.03
C LEU A 17 -0.32 12.12 -8.59
N VAL A 18 -0.56 13.41 -8.32
CA VAL A 18 -1.02 13.90 -7.02
C VAL A 18 -2.39 13.30 -6.65
N LYS A 19 -3.34 13.32 -7.59
CA LYS A 19 -4.68 12.76 -7.39
C LYS A 19 -4.65 11.27 -7.13
N GLU A 20 -3.86 10.51 -7.90
CA GLU A 20 -3.72 9.08 -7.68
C GLU A 20 -3.03 8.79 -6.34
N THR A 21 -1.98 9.53 -5.99
CA THR A 21 -1.33 9.39 -4.67
C THR A 21 -2.34 9.60 -3.55
N CYS A 22 -3.16 10.66 -3.62
CA CYS A 22 -4.22 10.91 -2.64
C CYS A 22 -5.25 9.77 -2.59
N ARG A 23 -5.65 9.23 -3.75
CA ARG A 23 -6.58 8.11 -3.85
C ARG A 23 -6.02 6.86 -3.17
N ARG A 24 -4.74 6.53 -3.42
CA ARG A 24 -4.07 5.38 -2.82
C ARG A 24 -3.92 5.52 -1.31
N ILE A 25 -3.58 6.70 -0.81
CA ILE A 25 -3.51 6.94 0.65
C ILE A 25 -4.89 6.74 1.29
N ARG A 26 -5.98 7.26 0.68
CA ARG A 26 -7.34 7.04 1.19
C ARG A 26 -7.75 5.57 1.15
N ALA A 27 -7.40 4.85 0.09
CA ALA A 27 -7.66 3.41 0.00
C ALA A 27 -6.93 2.64 1.11
N ALA A 28 -5.64 2.93 1.33
CA ALA A 28 -4.86 2.33 2.41
C ALA A 28 -5.47 2.65 3.78
N LYS A 29 -5.84 3.92 4.04
CA LYS A 29 -6.50 4.31 5.29
C LYS A 29 -7.83 3.58 5.48
N GLY A 30 -8.66 3.45 4.46
CA GLY A 30 -9.92 2.71 4.53
C GLY A 30 -9.71 1.22 4.83
N LEU A 31 -8.66 0.60 4.25
CA LEU A 31 -8.28 -0.77 4.56
C LEU A 31 -7.78 -0.93 6.00
N TRP A 32 -7.05 0.05 6.51
CA TRP A 32 -6.61 0.10 7.91
C TRP A 32 -7.80 0.24 8.86
N ASP A 33 -8.72 1.17 8.60
CA ASP A 33 -9.94 1.34 9.38
C ASP A 33 -10.78 0.03 9.36
N ALA A 34 -10.78 -0.70 8.24
CA ALA A 34 -11.42 -2.01 8.09
C ALA A 34 -10.59 -3.20 8.61
N HIS A 35 -9.46 -2.97 9.28
CA HIS A 35 -8.54 -3.98 9.82
C HIS A 35 -8.00 -5.00 8.78
N ARG A 36 -8.04 -4.65 7.49
CA ARG A 36 -7.51 -5.48 6.37
C ARG A 36 -6.03 -5.20 6.16
N ASN A 37 -5.21 -5.50 7.17
CA ASN A 37 -3.81 -5.10 7.26
C ASN A 37 -2.92 -5.62 6.11
N ALA A 38 -3.17 -6.83 5.62
CA ALA A 38 -2.43 -7.38 4.49
C ALA A 38 -2.62 -6.56 3.21
N ALA A 39 -3.88 -6.21 2.89
CA ALA A 39 -4.19 -5.35 1.74
C ALA A 39 -3.73 -3.91 1.97
N CYS A 40 -3.81 -3.40 3.20
CA CYS A 40 -3.33 -2.07 3.57
C CYS A 40 -1.83 -1.90 3.27
N ARG A 41 -1.00 -2.91 3.52
CA ARG A 41 0.44 -2.87 3.19
C ARG A 41 0.65 -2.66 1.69
N GLY A 42 -0.01 -3.45 0.85
CA GLY A 42 0.12 -3.31 -0.60
C GLY A 42 -0.30 -1.94 -1.13
N GLU A 43 -1.39 -1.37 -0.63
CA GLU A 43 -1.79 -0.01 -1.04
C GLU A 43 -0.91 1.09 -0.45
N ARG A 44 -0.35 0.90 0.76
CA ARG A 44 0.65 1.80 1.35
C ARG A 44 1.91 1.83 0.50
N ASP A 45 2.45 0.67 0.11
CA ASP A 45 3.72 0.59 -0.60
C ASP A 45 3.60 1.27 -1.97
N ARG A 46 2.50 1.02 -2.69
CA ARG A 46 2.17 1.74 -3.94
C ARG A 46 2.00 3.25 -3.71
N ALA A 47 1.38 3.67 -2.61
CA ALA A 47 1.25 5.09 -2.28
C ALA A 47 2.62 5.74 -2.01
N LEU A 48 3.55 5.02 -1.35
CA LEU A 48 4.91 5.48 -1.11
C LEU A 48 5.73 5.60 -2.40
N GLU A 49 5.61 4.63 -3.30
CA GLU A 49 6.25 4.67 -4.62
C GLU A 49 5.84 5.92 -5.41
N LEU A 50 4.52 6.19 -5.49
CA LEU A 50 4.01 7.39 -6.16
C LEU A 50 4.43 8.67 -5.42
N TYR A 51 4.38 8.67 -4.09
CA TYR A 51 4.78 9.82 -3.27
C TYR A 51 6.25 10.18 -3.46
N ASN A 52 7.13 9.19 -3.64
CA ASN A 52 8.56 9.42 -3.86
C ASN A 52 8.84 10.03 -5.24
N GLN A 53 7.98 9.80 -6.23
CA GLN A 53 8.07 10.42 -7.56
C GLN A 53 7.60 11.88 -7.58
N LEU A 54 6.81 12.32 -6.58
CA LEU A 54 6.30 13.68 -6.53
C LEU A 54 7.38 14.71 -6.18
N THR A 55 7.32 15.86 -6.85
CA THR A 55 8.11 17.05 -6.51
C THR A 55 7.61 17.69 -5.20
N LYS A 56 8.38 18.62 -4.64
CA LYS A 56 8.02 19.32 -3.40
C LYS A 56 6.67 20.06 -3.54
N ASP A 57 6.50 20.81 -4.62
CA ASP A 57 5.27 21.57 -4.89
C ASP A 57 4.06 20.67 -5.05
N GLN A 58 4.25 19.50 -5.67
CA GLN A 58 3.19 18.51 -5.81
C GLN A 58 2.82 17.85 -4.47
N LYS A 59 3.80 17.60 -3.60
CA LYS A 59 3.57 17.09 -2.24
C LYS A 59 2.77 18.09 -1.40
N ASP A 60 2.95 19.38 -1.62
CA ASP A 60 2.20 20.42 -0.89
C ASP A 60 0.72 20.48 -1.26
N LYS A 61 0.36 20.07 -2.48
CA LYS A 61 -1.03 19.87 -2.90
C LYS A 61 -1.72 18.69 -2.19
N ILE A 62 -0.98 17.78 -1.56
CA ILE A 62 -1.56 16.68 -0.79
C ILE A 62 -2.04 17.20 0.57
N PRO A 63 -3.30 16.94 0.98
CA PRO A 63 -3.79 17.25 2.31
C PRO A 63 -2.84 16.77 3.41
N GLN A 64 -2.52 17.63 4.35
CA GLN A 64 -1.51 17.35 5.38
C GLN A 64 -1.85 16.10 6.21
N GLN A 65 -3.13 15.84 6.46
CA GLN A 65 -3.61 14.66 7.18
C GLN A 65 -3.23 13.36 6.47
N LEU A 66 -3.29 13.33 5.13
CA LEU A 66 -2.90 12.17 4.34
C LEU A 66 -1.37 12.00 4.34
N ARG A 67 -0.61 13.11 4.28
CA ARG A 67 0.86 13.08 4.39
C ARG A 67 1.32 12.55 5.75
N ILE A 68 0.72 13.04 6.83
CA ILE A 68 1.04 12.61 8.18
C ILE A 68 0.71 11.13 8.37
N TRP A 69 -0.46 10.70 7.89
CA TRP A 69 -0.84 9.29 7.97
C TRP A 69 0.16 8.41 7.21
N LEU A 70 0.51 8.77 5.96
CA LEU A 70 1.42 7.98 5.14
C LEU A 70 2.82 7.91 5.76
N ARG A 71 3.41 9.04 6.18
CA ARG A 71 4.80 9.07 6.66
C ARG A 71 4.98 8.60 8.10
N TYR A 72 4.02 8.88 8.98
CA TYR A 72 4.20 8.59 10.41
C TYR A 72 3.33 7.42 10.86
N ARG A 73 2.02 7.49 10.61
CA ARG A 73 1.10 6.46 11.11
C ARG A 73 1.34 5.12 10.42
N SER A 74 1.44 5.11 9.10
CA SER A 74 1.64 3.88 8.33
C SER A 74 3.00 3.24 8.64
N GLU A 75 4.05 4.04 8.84
CA GLU A 75 5.38 3.55 9.21
C GLU A 75 5.37 2.85 10.57
N LYS A 76 4.67 3.40 11.55
CA LYS A 76 4.55 2.79 12.89
C LYS A 76 3.94 1.38 12.86
N TYR A 77 2.97 1.14 11.98
CA TYR A 77 2.25 -0.14 11.93
C TYR A 77 2.75 -1.11 10.84
N PHE A 78 3.36 -0.59 9.78
CA PHE A 78 3.74 -1.35 8.59
C PHE A 78 5.22 -1.18 8.18
N GLY A 79 6.00 -0.39 8.92
CA GLY A 79 7.42 -0.21 8.67
C GLY A 79 8.24 -1.48 8.90
N ALA A 80 9.48 -1.48 8.40
CA ALA A 80 10.39 -2.62 8.45
C ALA A 80 10.75 -3.07 9.88
N HIS A 81 10.47 -2.23 10.89
CA HIS A 81 10.68 -2.52 12.30
C HIS A 81 9.64 -3.48 12.92
N GLN A 82 8.58 -3.84 12.20
CA GLN A 82 7.70 -4.93 12.61
C GLN A 82 8.33 -6.26 12.21
N THR A 83 9.00 -6.92 13.14
CA THR A 83 9.45 -8.30 12.99
C THR A 83 8.24 -9.14 12.56
N PRO A 84 8.24 -9.77 11.37
CA PRO A 84 7.10 -10.56 10.94
C PRO A 84 6.85 -11.68 11.97
N PRO A 85 5.67 -11.75 12.60
CA PRO A 85 5.35 -12.89 13.45
C PRO A 85 5.16 -14.11 12.55
N GLY A 86 6.15 -14.99 12.53
CA GLY A 86 6.03 -16.32 11.94
C GLY A 86 6.17 -16.36 10.42
N SER A 87 7.42 -16.27 9.93
CA SER A 87 7.82 -17.15 8.83
C SER A 87 7.80 -18.59 9.35
N SER A 88 6.60 -19.16 9.51
CA SER A 88 6.45 -20.60 9.59
C SER A 88 6.97 -21.13 8.26
N HIS A 89 8.22 -21.58 8.28
CA HIS A 89 8.68 -22.62 7.38
C HIS A 89 7.62 -23.72 7.44
N ARG A 90 6.65 -23.71 6.52
CA ARG A 90 6.00 -24.94 6.09
C ARG A 90 7.07 -25.74 5.36
N SER A 91 7.98 -26.33 6.13
CA SER A 91 8.71 -27.51 5.70
C SER A 91 7.67 -28.63 5.65
N GLY A 92 6.95 -28.69 4.53
CA GLY A 92 6.21 -29.87 4.14
C GLY A 92 7.23 -30.97 3.84
N LYS A 93 7.86 -31.53 4.88
CA LYS A 93 8.55 -32.81 4.75
C LYS A 93 7.45 -33.84 4.48
N ASN A 94 7.34 -34.19 3.20
CA ASN A 94 6.64 -35.37 2.68
C ASN A 94 6.75 -36.52 3.67
N ARG A 95 5.66 -36.83 4.38
CA ARG A 95 5.50 -38.11 5.06
C ARG A 95 5.18 -39.13 3.96
N ALA A 96 6.22 -39.63 3.29
CA ALA A 96 6.10 -40.77 2.39
C ALA A 96 5.78 -42.01 3.23
N VAL A 97 4.50 -42.22 3.48
CA VAL A 97 3.97 -43.51 3.88
C VAL A 97 4.03 -44.40 2.63
N LYS A 98 4.92 -45.40 2.63
CA LYS A 98 4.69 -46.60 1.83
C LYS A 98 4.88 -47.82 2.71
N LYS A 99 3.73 -48.31 3.20
CA LYS A 99 3.51 -49.71 3.54
C LYS A 99 3.90 -50.57 2.35
N ARG A 100 4.71 -51.61 2.57
CA ARG A 100 4.44 -53.02 2.27
C ARG A 100 5.66 -53.85 2.62
#